data_AF-A0AAD3MKW3-F1
#
_entry.id   AF-A0AAD3MKW3-F1
#
_cell.length_a   1.000
_cell.length_b   1.000
_cell.length_c   1.000
_cell.angle_alpha   90.00
_cell.angle_beta   90.00
_cell.angle_gamma   90.00
#
_symmetry.space_group_name_H-M   'P 1'
#
loop_
_entity.id
_entity.type
_entity.pdbx_description
1 polymer ?
#
loop_
_entity_poly.entity_id
_entity_poly.type
_entity_poly.pdbx_seq_one_letter_code
_entity_poly.pdbx_strand_id
1 'polypeptide(L)'
;KCLRFNPDATVWKAKQQVLCSLTESLRDVLNYGLFQPATDGHDAKFLEEERLLREYPQSFEKGVPYLEFRYKTRVYKQTNLDEKQLAKLHTKASLKKFMDYIQTSAVDKMGKFLDKGLDPNYQDTDTG
;
A
#
# COMPACT_ATOMS: atom_id res chain seq x y z
N LYS A 1 0.36 18.91 -0.01
CA LYS A 1 -0.96 19.60 -0.07
C LYS A 1 -1.61 19.51 1.31
N CYS A 2 -2.20 20.59 1.82
CA CYS A 2 -2.88 20.56 3.12
C CYS A 2 -4.40 20.46 2.89
N LEU A 3 -5.03 19.47 3.54
CA LEU A 3 -6.47 19.24 3.48
C LEU A 3 -7.01 19.14 4.90
N ARG A 4 -8.21 19.68 5.11
CA ARG A 4 -8.94 19.53 6.37
C ARG A 4 -9.91 18.35 6.22
N PHE A 5 -9.73 17.33 7.05
CA PHE A 5 -10.62 16.17 7.10
C PHE A 5 -11.59 16.26 8.27
N ASN A 6 -12.75 15.62 8.13
CA ASN A 6 -13.66 15.38 9.26
C ASN A 6 -13.20 14.12 10.01
N PRO A 7 -12.80 14.20 11.30
CA PRO A 7 -12.35 13.03 12.06
C PRO A 7 -13.44 11.98 12.29
N ASP A 8 -14.71 12.38 12.25
CA ASP A 8 -15.87 11.48 12.40
C ASP A 8 -16.35 10.89 11.05
N ALA A 9 -15.67 11.21 9.95
CA ALA A 9 -15.89 10.56 8.66
C ALA A 9 -15.00 9.32 8.51
N THR A 10 -15.41 8.41 7.62
CA THR A 10 -14.60 7.25 7.28
C THR A 10 -13.34 7.66 6.52
N VAL A 11 -12.31 6.82 6.60
CA VAL A 11 -11.07 6.95 5.81
C VAL A 11 -11.41 6.98 4.31
N TRP A 12 -12.41 6.23 3.86
CA TRP A 12 -12.94 6.31 2.50
C TRP A 12 -13.35 7.74 2.10
N LYS A 13 -14.08 8.45 2.97
CA LYS A 13 -14.48 9.85 2.69
C LYS A 13 -13.27 10.78 2.60
N ALA A 14 -12.27 10.58 3.46
CA ALA A 14 -11.02 11.33 3.36
C ALA A 14 -10.28 11.03 2.05
N LYS A 15 -10.22 9.77 1.61
CA LYS A 15 -9.66 9.35 0.31
C LYS A 15 -10.39 10.01 -0.86
N GLN A 16 -11.73 10.03 -0.85
CA GLN A 16 -12.52 10.72 -1.88
C GLN A 16 -12.16 12.21 -1.95
N GLN A 17 -12.03 12.89 -0.80
CA GLN A 17 -11.63 14.29 -0.75
C GLN A 17 -10.21 14.53 -1.30
N VAL A 18 -9.26 13.63 -1.01
CA VAL A 18 -7.91 13.70 -1.60
C VAL A 18 -8.01 13.60 -3.12
N LEU A 19 -8.71 12.60 -3.64
CA LEU A 19 -8.88 12.36 -5.08
C LEU A 19 -9.51 13.55 -5.80
N CYS A 20 -10.58 14.12 -5.26
CA CYS A 20 -11.21 15.32 -5.81
C CYS A 20 -10.29 16.56 -5.80
N SER A 21 -9.26 16.55 -4.96
CA SER A 21 -8.30 17.65 -4.87
C SER A 21 -7.13 17.51 -5.85
N LEU A 22 -6.88 16.34 -6.44
CA LEU A 22 -5.76 16.15 -7.34
C LEU A 22 -6.02 16.87 -8.67
N THR A 23 -5.02 17.61 -9.15
CA THR A 23 -5.09 18.34 -10.42
C THR A 23 -4.75 17.46 -11.62
N GLU A 24 -4.01 16.38 -11.38
CA GLU A 24 -3.64 15.39 -12.38
C GLU A 24 -4.43 14.10 -12.15
N SER A 25 -4.83 13.44 -13.24
CA SER A 25 -5.45 12.14 -13.16
C SER A 25 -4.42 11.09 -12.75
N LEU A 26 -4.70 10.38 -11.66
CA LEU A 26 -3.97 9.18 -11.31
C LEU A 26 -4.52 8.01 -12.14
N ARG A 27 -3.63 7.15 -12.63
CA ARG A 27 -4.02 5.83 -13.13
C ARG A 27 -4.32 4.91 -11.95
N ASP A 28 -5.24 3.96 -12.12
CA ASP A 28 -5.56 2.93 -11.12
C ASP A 28 -5.90 3.50 -9.74
N VAL A 29 -6.70 4.57 -9.74
CA VAL A 29 -7.09 5.37 -8.56
C VAL A 29 -7.50 4.51 -7.34
N LEU A 30 -8.18 3.40 -7.58
CA LEU A 30 -8.69 2.52 -6.52
C LEU A 30 -7.56 1.82 -5.75
N ASN A 31 -6.39 1.63 -6.38
CA ASN A 31 -5.20 1.03 -5.79
C ASN A 31 -4.37 2.01 -4.97
N TYR A 32 -4.78 3.27 -4.83
CA TYR A 32 -4.17 4.19 -3.87
C TYR A 32 -4.88 4.13 -2.52
N GLY A 33 -4.15 4.46 -1.45
CA GLY A 33 -4.68 4.53 -0.10
C GLY A 33 -4.01 5.62 0.73
N LEU A 34 -4.72 6.04 1.78
CA LEU A 34 -4.11 6.82 2.86
C LEU A 34 -3.16 5.91 3.64
N PHE A 35 -1.95 6.40 3.87
CA PHE A 35 -0.89 5.66 4.53
C PHE A 35 -0.34 6.47 5.70
N GLN A 36 -0.25 5.82 6.85
CA GLN A 36 0.37 6.35 8.04
C GLN A 36 1.82 5.84 8.09
N PRO A 37 2.82 6.72 8.03
CA PRO A 37 4.22 6.35 8.23
C PRO A 37 4.46 5.76 9.62
N ALA A 38 5.57 5.04 9.76
CA ALA A 38 6.00 4.58 11.08
C ALA A 38 6.34 5.78 11.96
N THR A 39 5.91 5.71 13.22
CA THR A 39 6.26 6.65 14.29
C THR A 39 6.76 5.87 15.49
N ASP A 40 7.25 6.54 16.52
CA ASP A 40 7.72 5.87 17.73
C ASP A 40 6.61 4.97 18.32
N GLY A 41 6.86 3.67 18.34
CA GLY A 41 5.94 2.65 18.85
C GLY A 41 4.84 2.19 17.89
N HIS A 42 4.76 2.68 16.65
CA HIS A 42 3.73 2.28 15.68
C HIS A 42 4.31 1.94 14.30
N ASP A 43 4.03 0.71 13.85
CA ASP A 43 4.35 0.27 12.48
C ASP A 43 3.62 1.15 11.44
N ALA A 44 4.28 1.35 10.31
CA ALA A 44 3.65 1.98 9.16
C ALA A 44 2.50 1.12 8.63
N LYS A 45 1.42 1.74 8.13
CA LYS A 45 0.26 0.99 7.62
C LYS A 45 -0.60 1.82 6.66
N PHE A 46 -1.31 1.12 5.77
CA PHE A 46 -2.47 1.69 5.12
C PHE A 46 -3.63 1.76 6.10
N LEU A 47 -4.41 2.83 6.02
CA LEU A 47 -5.61 3.00 6.83
C LEU A 47 -6.76 2.18 6.21
N GLU A 48 -7.51 1.46 7.04
CA GLU A 48 -8.68 0.70 6.61
C GLU A 48 -9.81 1.66 6.21
N GLU A 49 -10.33 1.52 4.99
CA GLU A 49 -11.22 2.51 4.36
C GLU A 49 -12.59 2.63 5.07
N GLU A 50 -13.06 1.56 5.72
CA GLU A 50 -14.34 1.51 6.44
C GLU A 50 -14.29 2.11 7.86
N ARG A 51 -13.09 2.30 8.41
CA ARG A 51 -12.93 2.82 9.79
C ARG A 51 -12.97 4.34 9.81
N LEU A 52 -13.31 4.91 10.96
CA LEU A 52 -13.32 6.37 11.16
C LEU A 52 -11.88 6.90 11.18
N LEU A 53 -11.69 8.10 10.64
CA LEU A 53 -10.35 8.71 10.60
C LEU A 53 -9.78 8.92 12.01
N ARG A 54 -10.62 9.24 13.00
CA ARG A 54 -10.23 9.39 14.41
C ARG A 54 -9.64 8.13 15.06
N GLU A 55 -9.87 6.95 14.48
CA GLU A 55 -9.28 5.69 14.96
C GLU A 55 -7.79 5.56 14.59
N TYR A 56 -7.28 6.50 13.77
CA TYR A 56 -5.88 6.62 13.38
C TYR A 56 -5.31 7.94 13.93
N PRO A 57 -5.03 8.01 15.25
CA PRO A 57 -4.47 9.21 15.84
C PRO A 57 -3.13 9.52 15.15
N GLN A 58 -2.99 10.77 14.71
CA GLN A 58 -1.79 11.25 14.05
C GLN A 58 -0.86 11.86 15.08
N SER A 59 0.44 11.57 14.99
CA SER A 59 1.44 12.23 15.83
C SER A 59 1.55 13.71 15.45
N PHE A 60 1.75 14.56 16.45
CA PHE A 60 2.00 16.00 16.31
C PHE A 60 3.48 16.35 16.47
N GLU A 61 4.39 15.37 16.53
CA GLU A 61 5.83 15.59 16.70
C GLU A 61 6.43 16.56 15.68
N LYS A 62 5.86 16.62 14.47
CA LYS A 62 6.29 17.54 13.39
C LYS A 62 5.42 18.80 13.27
N GLY A 63 4.64 19.13 14.30
CA GLY A 63 3.78 20.32 14.38
C GLY A 63 2.46 20.22 13.62
N VAL A 64 2.36 19.38 12.59
CA VAL A 64 1.12 19.12 11.85
C VAL A 64 0.96 17.61 11.58
N PRO A 65 -0.22 17.04 11.83
CA PRO A 65 -0.58 15.68 11.41
C PRO A 65 -0.27 15.44 9.93
N TYR A 66 0.34 14.30 9.61
CA TYR A 66 0.76 13.98 8.25
C TYR A 66 0.39 12.54 7.87
N LEU A 67 -0.34 12.43 6.76
CA LEU A 67 -0.61 11.18 6.06
C LEU A 67 -0.04 11.25 4.64
N GLU A 68 0.33 10.10 4.12
CA GLU A 68 0.69 9.93 2.73
C GLU A 68 -0.48 9.41 1.90
N PHE A 69 -0.52 9.78 0.62
CA PHE A 69 -1.41 9.17 -0.35
C PHE A 69 -0.56 8.44 -1.39
N ARG A 70 -0.48 7.12 -1.27
CA ARG A 70 0.47 6.29 -2.04
C ARG A 70 -0.23 5.08 -2.67
N TYR A 71 0.40 4.54 -3.70
CA TYR A 71 -0.01 3.28 -4.32
C TYR A 71 0.11 2.15 -3.30
N LYS A 72 -0.89 1.26 -3.23
CA LYS A 72 -0.93 0.13 -2.30
C LYS A 72 0.09 -0.91 -2.70
N THR A 73 1.15 -0.99 -1.90
CA THR A 73 2.21 -1.99 -1.98
C THR A 73 2.28 -2.75 -0.66
N ARG A 74 2.97 -3.89 -0.67
CA ARG A 74 3.25 -4.67 0.54
C ARG A 74 4.01 -3.80 1.53
N VAL A 75 3.46 -3.72 2.75
CA VAL A 75 4.13 -3.09 3.88
C VAL A 75 5.01 -4.13 4.56
N TYR A 76 6.33 -3.98 4.41
CA TYR A 76 7.30 -4.86 5.03
C TYR A 76 7.57 -4.45 6.47
N LYS A 77 7.45 -5.41 7.41
CA LYS A 77 7.80 -5.20 8.82
C LYS A 77 9.31 -5.34 9.09
N GLN A 78 10.02 -6.03 8.20
CA GLN A 78 11.44 -6.29 8.33
C GLN A 78 12.22 -5.17 7.63
N THR A 79 13.16 -4.55 8.34
CA THR A 79 14.01 -3.47 7.80
C THR A 79 15.21 -3.99 7.01
N ASN A 80 15.54 -5.27 7.11
CA ASN A 80 16.78 -5.86 6.55
C ASN A 80 16.56 -6.56 5.20
N LEU A 81 15.66 -6.04 4.36
CA LEU A 81 15.41 -6.61 3.04
C LEU A 81 16.50 -6.17 2.06
N ASP A 82 17.05 -7.13 1.32
CA ASP A 82 18.01 -6.85 0.25
C ASP A 82 17.28 -6.34 -1.00
N GLU A 83 17.41 -5.05 -1.28
CA GLU A 83 16.79 -4.40 -2.44
C GLU A 83 17.13 -5.09 -3.78
N LYS A 84 18.35 -5.63 -3.92
CA LYS A 84 18.74 -6.34 -5.15
C LYS A 84 18.01 -7.67 -5.29
N GLN A 85 17.71 -8.34 -4.18
CA GLN A 85 16.92 -9.57 -4.19
C GLN A 85 15.45 -9.26 -4.48
N LEU A 86 14.90 -8.22 -3.88
CA LEU A 86 13.54 -7.76 -4.17
C LEU A 86 13.37 -7.38 -5.64
N ALA A 87 14.34 -6.66 -6.22
CA ALA A 87 14.29 -6.30 -7.65
C ALA A 87 14.21 -7.53 -8.56
N LYS A 88 14.90 -8.64 -8.22
CA LYS A 88 14.82 -9.89 -8.99
C LYS A 88 13.45 -10.55 -8.94
N LEU A 89 12.74 -10.43 -7.81
CA LEU A 89 11.39 -10.97 -7.64
C LEU A 89 10.34 -10.20 -8.45
N HIS A 90 10.59 -8.92 -8.75
CA HIS A 90 9.65 -8.05 -9.46
C HIS A 90 9.99 -7.86 -10.95
N THR A 91 10.77 -8.77 -11.53
CA THR A 91 10.93 -8.82 -13.00
C THR A 91 9.66 -9.34 -13.67
N LYS A 92 9.36 -8.91 -14.91
CA LYS A 92 8.18 -9.37 -15.67
C LYS A 92 8.07 -10.91 -15.71
N ALA A 93 9.19 -11.61 -15.91
CA ALA A 93 9.23 -13.06 -15.94
C ALA A 93 8.91 -13.69 -14.57
N SER A 94 9.39 -13.10 -13.47
CA SER A 94 9.14 -13.58 -12.12
C SER A 94 7.67 -13.38 -11.71
N LEU A 95 7.09 -12.22 -12.02
CA LEU A 95 5.67 -11.93 -11.77
C LEU A 95 4.76 -12.86 -12.60
N LYS A 96 5.06 -13.08 -13.88
CA LYS A 96 4.32 -14.05 -14.71
C LYS A 96 4.37 -15.46 -14.10
N LYS A 97 5.55 -15.89 -13.66
CA LYS A 97 5.72 -17.19 -13.01
C LYS A 97 4.92 -17.32 -11.72
N PHE A 98 4.78 -16.24 -10.94
CA PHE A 98 3.93 -16.23 -9.75
C PHE A 98 2.45 -16.35 -10.12
N MET A 99 1.99 -15.68 -11.20
CA MET A 99 0.63 -15.87 -11.73
C MET A 99 0.38 -17.32 -12.15
N ASP A 100 1.33 -17.98 -12.80
CA ASP A 100 1.21 -19.40 -13.16
C ASP A 100 1.03 -20.27 -11.90
N TYR A 101 1.71 -19.94 -10.79
CA TYR A 101 1.54 -20.64 -9.52
C TYR A 101 0.16 -20.41 -8.89
N ILE A 102 -0.41 -19.21 -9.04
CA ILE A 102 -1.79 -18.94 -8.62
C ILE A 102 -2.76 -19.78 -9.45
N GLN A 103 -2.64 -19.73 -10.78
CA GLN A 103 -3.54 -20.45 -11.70
C GLN A 103 -3.50 -21.97 -11.49
N THR A 104 -2.33 -22.52 -11.18
CA THR A 104 -2.13 -23.96 -10.93
C THR A 104 -2.32 -24.37 -9.47
N SER A 105 -2.73 -23.45 -8.59
CA SER A 105 -2.89 -23.70 -7.15
C SER A 105 -1.63 -24.26 -6.48
N ALA A 106 -0.44 -23.85 -6.92
CA ALA A 106 0.84 -24.32 -6.39
C ALA A 106 1.22 -23.58 -5.09
N VAL A 107 0.44 -23.80 -4.02
CA VAL A 107 0.51 -23.07 -2.75
C VAL A 107 1.93 -23.04 -2.15
N ASP A 108 2.63 -24.17 -2.12
CA ASP A 108 4.00 -24.23 -1.58
C ASP A 108 4.99 -23.33 -2.33
N LYS A 109 4.80 -23.19 -3.65
CA LYS A 109 5.66 -22.33 -4.49
C LYS A 109 5.30 -20.86 -4.29
N MET A 110 4.02 -20.55 -4.14
CA MET A 110 3.55 -19.20 -3.80
C MET A 110 4.11 -18.76 -2.44
N GLY A 111 4.00 -19.60 -1.42
CA GLY A 111 4.56 -19.35 -0.08
C GLY A 111 6.04 -18.98 -0.14
N LYS A 112 6.84 -19.78 -0.85
CA LYS A 112 8.28 -19.49 -1.03
C LYS A 112 8.59 -18.15 -1.70
N PHE A 113 7.73 -17.65 -2.58
CA PHE A 113 7.90 -16.32 -3.18
C PHE A 113 7.52 -15.20 -2.20
N LEU A 114 6.41 -15.39 -1.47
CA LEU A 114 5.96 -14.46 -0.45
C LEU A 114 6.97 -14.35 0.71
N ASP A 115 7.56 -15.46 1.14
CA ASP A 115 8.59 -15.51 2.18
C ASP A 115 9.88 -14.79 1.75
N LYS A 116 10.20 -14.83 0.46
CA LYS A 116 11.33 -14.08 -0.12
C LYS A 116 11.06 -12.58 -0.27
N GLY A 117 9.84 -12.14 0.02
CA GLY A 117 9.48 -10.73 -0.03
C GLY A 117 8.88 -10.28 -1.35
N LEU A 118 8.28 -11.16 -2.16
CA LEU A 118 7.46 -10.72 -3.29
C LEU A 118 6.30 -9.83 -2.78
N ASP A 119 6.04 -8.70 -3.44
CA ASP A 119 4.81 -7.94 -3.29
C ASP A 119 3.73 -8.52 -4.22
N PRO A 120 2.65 -9.13 -3.68
CA PRO A 120 1.57 -9.66 -4.50
C PRO A 120 0.62 -8.57 -5.04
N ASN A 121 0.77 -7.30 -4.64
CA ASN A 121 -0.08 -6.20 -5.10
C ASN A 121 0.42 -5.63 -6.43
N TYR A 122 0.30 -6.41 -7.52
CA TYR A 122 0.64 -5.99 -8.88
C TYR A 122 -0.47 -6.39 -9.86
N GLN A 123 -0.49 -5.72 -11.01
CA GLN A 123 -1.34 -6.08 -12.15
C GLN A 123 -0.53 -6.82 -13.19
N ASP A 124 -1.11 -7.86 -13.77
CA ASP A 124 -0.47 -8.54 -14.88
C ASP A 124 -0.59 -7.67 -16.13
N THR A 125 0.52 -7.44 -16.83
CA THR A 125 0.53 -6.50 -17.96
C THR A 125 -0.35 -6.95 -19.12
N ASP A 126 -0.66 -8.24 -19.20
CA ASP A 126 -1.38 -8.84 -20.31
C ASP A 126 -2.89 -8.96 -19.98
N THR A 127 -3.25 -9.12 -18.70
CA THR A 127 -4.63 -9.40 -18.26
C THR A 127 -5.28 -8.35 -17.36
N GLY A 128 -4.51 -7.35 -16.88
CA GLY A 128 -5.00 -6.25 -16.05
C GLY A 128 -5.07 -6.59 -14.57
#